data_AF-A0A7R9H7G7-F1
#
_entry.id   AF-A0A7R9H7G7-F1
#
_cell.length_a   1.000
_cell.length_b   1.000
_cell.length_c   1.000
_cell.angle_alpha   90.00
_cell.angle_beta   90.00
_cell.angle_gamma   90.00
#
_symmetry.space_group_name_H-M   'P 1'
#
loop_
_entity.id
_entity.type
_entity.pdbx_description
1 polymer ?
#
loop_
_entity_poly.entity_id
_entity_poly.type
_entity_poly.pdbx_seq_one_letter_code
_entity_poly.pdbx_strand_id
1 'polypeptide(L)'
;MDLSLWGPLHVVLFNTIIFLLAVAHLKAVCSDPGVVPLPQSRVDFSDIHSGEAIGDCTVADDQLPWRHVVMTARVFYVLGSQSLLQREDWTVCTRCETYRPPRAHHCRICKRCIRRMDHHCPW
;
A
#
# COMPACT_ATOMS: atom_id res chain seq x y z
N MET A 1 -53.32 -18.75 20.63
CA MET A 1 -52.57 -17.57 20.15
C MET A 1 -51.41 -18.13 19.35
N ASP A 2 -51.53 -18.15 18.03
CA ASP A 2 -50.44 -18.65 17.18
C ASP A 2 -49.29 -17.64 17.27
N LEU A 3 -48.21 -18.02 17.95
CA LEU A 3 -47.00 -17.20 17.99
C LEU A 3 -46.40 -17.17 16.58
N SER A 4 -46.68 -16.10 15.84
CA SER A 4 -46.08 -15.87 14.53
C SER A 4 -44.58 -15.62 14.70
N LEU A 5 -43.76 -16.57 14.25
CA LEU A 5 -42.29 -16.49 14.27
C LEU A 5 -41.72 -15.38 13.38
N TRP A 6 -42.55 -14.79 12.51
CA TRP A 6 -42.14 -13.75 11.58
C TRP A 6 -41.65 -12.47 12.27
N GLY A 7 -42.27 -12.08 13.40
CA GLY A 7 -41.85 -10.89 14.15
C GLY A 7 -40.40 -11.00 14.66
N PRO A 8 -40.09 -12.01 15.49
CA PRO A 8 -38.72 -12.24 15.97
C PRO A 8 -37.69 -12.42 14.85
N LEU A 9 -38.06 -13.11 13.76
CA LEU A 9 -37.18 -13.29 12.60
C LEU A 9 -36.76 -11.96 11.99
N HIS A 10 -37.71 -11.06 11.73
CA HIS A 10 -37.41 -9.74 11.15
C HIS A 10 -36.57 -8.88 12.11
N VAL A 11 -36.84 -8.94 13.41
CA VAL A 11 -36.06 -8.23 14.41
C VAL A 11 -34.61 -8.70 14.41
N VAL A 12 -34.37 -10.01 14.42
CA VAL A 12 -33.01 -10.58 14.39
C VAL A 12 -32.31 -10.23 13.08
N LEU A 13 -32.98 -10.36 11.94
CA LEU A 13 -32.43 -10.05 10.63
C LEU A 13 -32.02 -8.57 10.53
N PHE A 14 -32.91 -7.65 10.90
CA PHE A 14 -32.65 -6.21 10.86
C PHE A 14 -31.45 -5.83 11.74
N ASN A 15 -31.43 -6.28 12.98
CA ASN A 15 -30.32 -5.96 13.91
C ASN A 15 -29.00 -6.55 13.44
N THR A 16 -29.01 -7.75 12.85
CA THR A 16 -27.82 -8.35 12.25
C THR A 16 -27.29 -7.51 11.10
N ILE A 17 -28.15 -7.05 10.19
CA ILE A 17 -27.75 -6.20 9.06
C ILE A 17 -27.16 -4.88 9.57
N ILE A 18 -27.81 -4.21 10.52
CA ILE A 18 -27.31 -2.95 11.08
C ILE A 18 -25.96 -3.16 11.78
N PHE A 19 -25.79 -4.25 12.53
CA PHE A 19 -24.52 -4.58 13.16
C PHE A 19 -23.41 -4.80 12.11
N LEU A 20 -23.68 -5.58 11.05
CA LEU A 20 -22.72 -5.81 9.98
C LEU A 20 -22.36 -4.52 9.22
N LEU A 21 -23.33 -3.66 8.95
CA LEU A 21 -23.11 -2.34 8.34
C LEU A 21 -22.23 -1.45 9.23
N ALA A 22 -22.51 -1.41 10.54
CA ALA A 22 -21.71 -0.64 11.49
C ALA A 22 -20.26 -1.15 11.56
N VAL A 23 -20.05 -2.47 11.58
CA VAL A 23 -18.71 -3.08 11.58
C VAL A 23 -17.97 -2.78 10.27
N ALA A 24 -18.66 -2.87 9.12
CA ALA A 24 -18.07 -2.58 7.81
C ALA A 24 -17.65 -1.11 7.71
N HIS A 25 -18.52 -0.19 8.14
CA HIS A 25 -18.21 1.24 8.17
C HIS A 25 -17.05 1.53 9.12
N LEU A 26 -17.07 0.97 10.33
CA LEU A 26 -16.00 1.16 11.30
C LEU A 26 -14.67 0.66 10.75
N LYS A 27 -14.66 -0.50 10.09
CA LYS A 27 -13.46 -1.00 9.41
C LYS A 27 -12.99 -0.04 8.31
N ALA A 28 -13.88 0.47 7.46
CA ALA A 28 -13.48 1.41 6.40
C ALA A 28 -12.82 2.69 6.96
N VAL A 29 -13.33 3.22 8.07
CA VAL A 29 -12.84 4.48 8.67
C VAL A 29 -11.58 4.29 9.51
N CYS A 30 -11.48 3.17 10.23
CA CYS A 30 -10.40 2.95 11.20
C CYS A 30 -9.25 2.07 10.70
N SER A 31 -9.37 1.47 9.52
CA SER A 31 -8.28 0.66 8.97
C SER A 31 -7.17 1.55 8.41
N ASP A 32 -5.92 1.10 8.54
CA ASP A 32 -4.79 1.76 7.90
C ASP A 32 -5.00 1.75 6.37
N PRO A 33 -5.01 2.91 5.68
CA PRO A 33 -5.15 2.98 4.23
C PRO A 33 -3.94 2.38 3.48
N GLY A 34 -2.87 1.98 4.17
CA GLY A 34 -1.66 1.41 3.59
C GLY A 34 -0.58 2.48 3.39
N VAL A 35 -0.23 3.18 4.48
CA VAL A 35 0.79 4.24 4.47
C VAL A 35 2.16 3.68 4.05
N VAL A 36 2.82 4.37 3.11
CA VAL A 36 4.22 4.10 2.77
C VAL A 36 5.13 4.69 3.85
N PRO A 37 6.03 3.90 4.48
CA PRO A 37 6.96 4.39 5.48
C PRO A 37 7.88 5.48 4.92
N LEU A 38 8.12 6.53 5.70
CA LEU A 38 9.08 7.58 5.35
C LEU A 38 10.50 7.12 5.73
N PRO A 39 11.51 7.29 4.86
CA PRO A 39 12.89 7.05 5.21
C PRO A 39 13.36 8.09 6.25
N GLN A 40 14.10 7.64 7.26
CA GLN A 40 14.64 8.52 8.32
C GLN A 40 15.80 9.39 7.82
N SER A 41 16.49 8.96 6.76
CA SER A 41 17.46 9.75 6.02
C SER A 41 16.80 10.42 4.82
N ARG A 42 17.15 11.70 4.59
CA ARG A 42 16.78 12.40 3.36
C ARG A 42 17.39 11.64 2.18
N VAL A 43 16.55 11.19 1.25
CA VAL A 43 17.05 10.55 0.03
C VAL A 43 17.86 11.58 -0.74
N ASP A 44 19.11 11.23 -1.05
CA ASP A 44 19.94 12.07 -1.91
C ASP A 44 19.52 11.84 -3.36
N PHE A 45 19.07 12.90 -4.03
CA PHE A 45 18.59 12.86 -5.41
C PHE A 45 19.72 13.07 -6.43
N SER A 46 20.96 13.15 -5.96
CA SER A 46 22.17 13.31 -6.77
C SER A 46 22.34 12.21 -7.84
N ASP A 47 21.78 11.02 -7.61
CA ASP A 47 21.97 9.85 -8.50
C ASP A 47 20.98 9.75 -9.68
N ILE A 48 19.96 10.62 -9.77
CA ILE A 48 18.91 10.50 -10.82
C ILE A 48 19.36 11.02 -12.20
N HIS A 49 20.44 11.80 -12.27
CA HIS A 49 20.93 12.39 -13.54
C HIS A 49 22.07 11.63 -14.19
N SER A 50 22.61 10.61 -13.54
CA SER A 50 23.56 9.67 -14.14
C SER A 50 22.77 8.54 -14.78
N GLY A 51 22.73 8.48 -16.11
CA GLY A 51 22.35 7.27 -16.87
C GLY A 51 23.33 6.11 -16.68
N GLU A 52 23.82 5.92 -15.46
CA GLU A 52 24.89 5.02 -15.06
C GLU A 52 24.31 4.10 -13.97
N ALA A 53 24.53 2.80 -14.12
CA ALA A 53 24.03 1.76 -13.23
C ALA A 53 24.31 2.08 -11.75
N ILE A 54 23.29 1.94 -10.89
CA ILE A 54 23.45 1.97 -9.42
C ILE A 54 24.54 0.95 -9.04
N GLY A 55 25.73 1.47 -8.78
CA GLY A 55 26.87 0.78 -8.22
C GLY A 55 26.73 0.73 -6.71
N ASP A 56 26.47 -0.49 -6.22
CA ASP A 56 26.93 -1.06 -4.96
C ASP A 56 27.08 -0.10 -3.76
N CYS A 57 26.02 0.03 -2.97
CA CYS A 57 26.15 0.42 -1.57
C CYS A 57 26.05 -0.87 -0.72
N THR A 58 27.21 -1.42 -0.34
CA THR A 58 27.30 -2.50 0.65
C THR A 58 26.99 -1.93 2.04
N VAL A 59 25.70 -1.79 2.36
CA VAL A 59 25.25 -1.52 3.72
C VAL A 59 25.34 -2.84 4.48
N ALA A 60 26.43 -3.01 5.23
CA ALA A 60 26.54 -4.01 6.28
C ALA A 60 25.64 -3.58 7.45
N ASP A 61 24.38 -3.98 7.44
CA ASP A 61 23.55 -4.00 8.65
C ASP A 61 22.50 -5.13 8.58
N ASP A 62 22.61 -6.07 9.50
CA ASP A 62 22.07 -7.44 9.41
C ASP A 62 20.69 -7.59 10.08
N GLN A 63 19.90 -6.51 10.19
CA GLN A 63 18.73 -6.50 11.10
C GLN A 63 17.44 -5.82 10.61
N LEU A 64 17.18 -5.71 9.30
CA LEU A 64 15.89 -5.21 8.80
C LEU A 64 15.05 -6.26 8.02
N PRO A 65 13.76 -6.49 8.37
CA PRO A 65 12.95 -7.61 7.87
C PRO A 65 12.35 -7.39 6.47
N TRP A 66 12.75 -6.33 5.76
CA TRP A 66 12.10 -5.87 4.53
C TRP A 66 12.82 -6.29 3.23
N ARG A 67 13.59 -7.39 3.28
CA ARG A 67 14.52 -7.86 2.21
C ARG A 67 13.91 -8.24 0.85
N HIS A 68 12.68 -7.86 0.53
CA HIS A 68 12.08 -8.07 -0.80
C HIS A 68 11.79 -6.79 -1.58
N VAL A 69 12.04 -5.60 -1.02
CA VAL A 69 11.68 -4.33 -1.69
C VAL A 69 12.81 -3.74 -2.53
N VAL A 70 14.04 -4.22 -2.40
CA VAL A 70 15.10 -3.91 -3.36
C VAL A 70 15.23 -5.10 -4.31
N MET A 71 14.24 -5.24 -5.21
CA MET A 71 14.28 -6.18 -6.32
C MET A 71 15.56 -5.91 -7.13
N THR A 72 16.57 -6.74 -6.93
CA THR A 72 17.77 -6.71 -7.75
C THR A 72 17.37 -7.11 -9.16
N ALA A 73 17.26 -6.12 -10.04
CA ALA A 73 17.12 -6.30 -11.49
C ALA A 73 18.25 -7.16 -12.13
N ARG A 74 19.25 -7.60 -11.34
CA ARG A 74 20.41 -8.38 -11.79
C ARG A 74 20.18 -9.90 -11.81
N VAL A 75 19.19 -10.44 -11.10
CA VAL A 75 18.88 -11.90 -11.18
C VAL A 75 18.06 -12.24 -12.44
N PHE A 76 17.47 -11.21 -13.07
CA PHE A 76 16.51 -11.42 -14.17
C PHE A 76 17.14 -11.71 -15.54
N TYR A 77 18.35 -11.24 -15.83
CA TYR A 77 18.92 -11.34 -17.18
C TYR A 77 19.50 -12.71 -17.55
N VAL A 78 19.69 -13.63 -16.59
CA VAL A 78 20.33 -14.93 -16.87
C VAL A 78 19.33 -16.02 -17.25
N LEU A 79 18.05 -15.88 -16.90
CA LEU A 79 17.03 -16.91 -17.16
C LEU A 79 16.01 -16.39 -18.17
N GLY A 80 16.29 -16.63 -19.45
CA GLY A 80 15.37 -16.35 -20.54
C GLY A 80 14.06 -17.12 -20.41
N SER A 81 13.01 -16.45 -19.93
CA SER A 81 11.62 -16.80 -20.17
C SER A 81 10.79 -15.53 -20.29
N GLN A 82 10.31 -15.25 -21.50
CA GLN A 82 9.43 -14.10 -21.76
C GLN A 82 8.01 -14.46 -21.30
N SER A 83 7.53 -13.84 -20.22
CA SER A 83 6.16 -13.30 -20.06
C SER A 83 5.88 -12.88 -18.61
N LEU A 84 5.36 -11.67 -18.41
CA LEU A 84 4.69 -11.15 -17.19
C LEU A 84 5.49 -10.46 -16.07
N LEU A 85 6.74 -10.03 -16.24
CA LEU A 85 7.28 -9.03 -15.28
C LEU A 85 6.94 -7.66 -15.77
N GLN A 86 5.82 -7.20 -15.25
CA GLN A 86 5.43 -5.81 -15.28
C GLN A 86 6.64 -4.99 -14.83
N ARG A 87 7.14 -4.15 -15.74
CA ARG A 87 7.95 -2.96 -15.41
C ARG A 87 7.09 -2.09 -14.50
N GLU A 88 7.02 -2.46 -13.24
CA GLU A 88 6.41 -1.63 -12.23
C GLU A 88 7.46 -0.60 -11.84
N ASP A 89 7.53 0.45 -12.67
CA ASP A 89 8.48 1.52 -12.50
C ASP A 89 8.18 2.24 -11.18
N TRP A 90 9.15 2.16 -10.28
CA TRP A 90 9.14 2.93 -9.04
C TRP A 90 9.22 4.41 -9.40
N THR A 91 8.42 5.23 -8.72
CA THR A 91 8.39 6.68 -8.95
C THR A 91 8.83 7.42 -7.69
N VAL A 92 9.16 8.70 -7.80
CA VAL A 92 9.55 9.51 -6.64
C VAL A 92 8.40 10.46 -6.29
N CYS A 93 8.11 10.58 -4.99
CA CYS A 93 7.21 11.61 -4.48
C CYS A 93 8.02 12.83 -4.01
N THR A 94 7.92 13.95 -4.71
CA THR A 94 8.61 15.20 -4.34
C THR A 94 8.16 15.80 -3.01
N ARG A 95 6.92 15.55 -2.59
CA ARG A 95 6.37 16.07 -1.31
C ARG A 95 6.80 15.27 -0.08
N CYS A 96 7.00 13.97 -0.26
CA CYS A 96 7.41 13.06 0.81
C CYS A 96 8.90 12.74 0.75
N GLU A 97 9.60 13.23 -0.29
CA GLU A 97 11.01 12.95 -0.57
C GLU A 97 11.33 11.45 -0.43
N THR A 98 10.51 10.60 -1.05
CA THR A 98 10.61 9.15 -0.91
C THR A 98 10.24 8.43 -2.19
N TYR A 99 10.82 7.25 -2.38
CA TYR A 99 10.45 6.31 -3.42
C TYR A 99 9.05 5.75 -3.17
N ARG A 100 8.27 5.68 -4.24
CA ARG A 100 6.87 5.30 -4.25
C ARG A 100 6.74 4.00 -5.03
N PRO A 101 6.17 2.95 -4.41
CA PRO A 101 5.91 1.71 -5.12
C PRO A 101 4.90 1.92 -6.24
N PRO A 102 4.86 1.03 -7.23
CA PRO A 102 3.84 1.02 -8.28
C PRO A 102 2.44 1.16 -7.68
N ARG A 103 1.59 1.95 -8.34
CA ARG A 103 0.20 2.25 -7.94
C ARG A 103 0.02 2.99 -6.60
N ALA A 104 1.09 3.45 -5.95
CA ALA A 104 0.93 4.33 -4.79
C ALA A 104 0.69 5.79 -5.23
N HIS A 105 -0.10 6.54 -4.47
CA HIS A 105 -0.35 7.95 -4.73
C HIS A 105 -0.21 8.79 -3.47
N HIS A 106 0.23 10.05 -3.62
CA HIS A 106 0.31 10.99 -2.50
C HIS A 106 -1.05 11.62 -2.27
N CYS A 107 -1.66 11.31 -1.13
CA CYS A 107 -2.89 11.95 -0.72
C CYS A 107 -2.58 13.33 -0.11
N ARG A 108 -3.11 14.40 -0.72
CA ARG A 108 -2.93 15.76 -0.21
C ARG A 108 -3.60 15.98 1.15
N ILE A 109 -4.68 15.25 1.42
CA ILE A 109 -5.46 15.37 2.66
C ILE A 109 -4.76 14.62 3.79
N CYS A 110 -4.37 13.36 3.56
CA CYS A 110 -3.62 12.57 4.56
C CYS A 110 -2.14 12.99 4.69
N LYS A 111 -1.61 13.80 3.75
CA LYS A 111 -0.22 14.26 3.67
C LYS A 111 0.82 13.11 3.65
N ARG A 112 0.44 11.97 3.09
CA ARG A 112 1.26 10.76 3.02
C ARG A 112 1.06 10.04 1.68
N CYS A 113 2.08 9.28 1.27
CA CYS A 113 1.94 8.32 0.17
C CYS A 113 1.17 7.09 0.67
N ILE A 114 0.13 6.68 -0.07
CA ILE A 114 -0.73 5.55 0.23
C ILE A 114 -0.58 4.50 -0.89
N ARG A 115 -0.38 3.24 -0.51
CA ARG A 115 -0.28 2.12 -1.46
C ARG A 115 -1.63 1.82 -2.07
N ARG A 116 -1.68 1.60 -3.40
CA ARG A 116 -2.91 1.26 -4.13
C ARG A 116 -4.06 2.23 -3.79
N MET A 117 -3.74 3.53 -3.74
CA MET A 117 -4.72 4.55 -3.41
C MET A 117 -5.75 4.68 -4.53
N ASP A 118 -7.02 4.45 -4.22
CA ASP A 118 -8.13 4.74 -5.13
C ASP A 118 -8.53 6.22 -5.00
N HIS A 119 -9.05 6.60 -3.84
CA HIS A 119 -9.41 7.98 -3.51
C HIS A 119 -9.40 8.23 -1.99
N HIS A 120 -9.40 9.50 -1.59
CA HIS A 120 -9.68 9.86 -0.22
C HIS A 120 -11.19 10.03 -0.06
N CYS A 121 -11.82 9.17 0.74
CA CYS A 121 -13.23 9.29 1.08
C CYS A 121 -13.39 10.19 2.32
N PRO A 122 -14.13 11.31 2.25
CA PRO A 122 -14.44 12.15 3.42
C PRO A 122 -15.55 11.57 4.32
N TRP A 123 -16.19 10.49 3.87
CA TRP A 123 -17.33 9.82 4.49
C TRP A 123 -16.91 8.42 4.93
#